data_AF-A0A521XKY4-F1
#
_entry.id   AF-A0A521XKY4-F1
#
_cell.length_a   1.000
_cell.length_b   1.000
_cell.length_c   1.000
_cell.angle_alpha   90.00
_cell.angle_beta   90.00
_cell.angle_gamma   90.00
#
_symmetry.space_group_name_H-M   'P 1'
#
loop_
_entity.id
_entity.type
_entity.pdbx_description
1 polymer ?
#
loop_
_entity_poly.entity_id
_entity_poly.type
_entity_poly.pdbx_seq_one_letter_code
_entity_poly.pdbx_strand_id
1 'polypeptide(L)'
;MASREAQKLIKAARSGDSVARFRLGRLYLAGGEGLAANPAAALNWLVLAWKGGHPEAALEMAERLHPGAVSNDARTDYVAACREAAASGSPAAHFALGNIYLQAGQHGAAVESFRRAAEAGHAGAARQLGELLLDDAKLEPQETGRRWLEEAVSRGEASAVRPLADLLWRAGDVAAEPWLRQLAQEGDTEAMARLAERLLQAPTGERLREARRWLVGAARRDQPRALWLLGRLHARWLRGPELEGAAPHSPQKAVEYLARAAAQNVAEAHWDLAQIYEQPGHAGRDLRLARLHLEAAAHAGAAPAQVKLARRLIARRDHPEAWLEAGHWLHAAREARETRAEAETLIDTIADRAPPWPAAALVAQARLLPQLAQRHPRLAAHLGLAARFGLTTREALFIDPSGADQGWCLLADLRHHFSYKPWRLVRVETEEQRAALRAAVAPAPPSFKGEQEALEGTTRARARRLTSLLGAQIDPALFIRDWQTPS
;
A
#
# COMPACT_ATOMS: atom_id res chain seq x y z
N MET A 1 52.62 -2.45 18.91
CA MET A 1 53.24 -1.21 19.45
C MET A 1 53.50 -0.27 18.29
N ALA A 2 53.15 1.01 18.42
CA ALA A 2 53.36 2.01 17.37
C ALA A 2 54.86 2.16 17.03
N SER A 3 55.19 2.35 15.76
CA SER A 3 56.56 2.55 15.26
C SER A 3 57.24 3.75 15.94
N ARG A 4 58.58 3.82 15.88
CA ARG A 4 59.32 5.00 16.37
C ARG A 4 58.91 6.29 15.64
N GLU A 5 58.50 6.18 14.38
CA GLU A 5 58.04 7.29 13.55
C GLU A 5 56.64 7.75 13.97
N ALA A 6 55.71 6.82 14.18
CA ALA A 6 54.39 7.09 14.73
C ALA A 6 54.45 7.72 16.13
N GLN A 7 55.38 7.30 16.98
CA GLN A 7 55.58 7.91 18.30
C GLN A 7 56.07 9.36 18.21
N LYS A 8 56.99 9.66 17.29
CA LYS A 8 57.43 11.05 17.01
C LYS A 8 56.26 11.89 16.49
N LEU A 9 55.46 11.35 15.59
CA LEU A 9 54.29 12.02 15.02
C LEU A 9 53.22 12.30 16.07
N ILE A 10 52.93 11.35 16.98
CA ILE A 10 52.00 11.55 18.10
C ILE A 10 52.47 12.69 19.00
N LYS A 11 53.79 12.76 19.29
CA LYS A 11 54.35 13.85 20.10
C LYS A 11 54.17 15.21 19.42
N ALA A 12 54.44 15.31 18.12
CA ALA A 12 54.26 16.53 17.34
C ALA A 12 52.77 16.95 17.21
N ALA A 13 51.87 15.98 17.00
CA ALA A 13 50.44 16.25 16.93
C ALA A 13 49.88 16.79 18.27
N ARG A 14 50.40 16.27 19.40
CA ARG A 14 50.07 16.76 20.74
C ARG A 14 50.62 18.15 21.03
N SER A 15 51.75 18.55 20.42
CA SER A 15 52.36 19.86 20.66
C SER A 15 51.71 21.01 19.89
N GLY A 16 50.72 20.78 19.03
CA GLY A 16 50.04 21.85 18.30
C GLY A 16 50.10 21.76 16.79
N ASP A 17 51.03 20.99 16.23
CA ASP A 17 51.34 20.99 14.80
C ASP A 17 50.18 20.44 13.96
N SER A 18 49.58 21.30 13.13
CA SER A 18 48.41 20.97 12.31
C SER A 18 48.73 19.97 11.20
N VAL A 19 49.96 19.99 10.65
CA VAL A 19 50.44 19.01 9.66
C VAL A 19 50.63 17.65 10.32
N ALA A 20 51.22 17.62 11.52
CA ALA A 20 51.39 16.37 12.27
C ALA A 20 50.03 15.76 12.66
N ARG A 21 49.05 16.60 13.05
CA ARG A 21 47.67 16.16 13.35
C ARG A 21 46.98 15.59 12.12
N PHE A 22 47.10 16.24 10.96
CA PHE A 22 46.54 15.74 9.70
C PHE A 22 47.13 14.36 9.33
N ARG A 23 48.45 14.23 9.34
CA ARG A 23 49.14 12.96 9.06
C ARG A 23 48.74 11.86 10.02
N LEU A 24 48.61 12.17 11.32
CA LEU A 24 48.18 11.21 12.32
C LEU A 24 46.72 10.77 12.09
N GLY A 25 45.84 11.70 11.72
CA GLY A 25 44.46 11.40 11.32
C GLY A 25 44.41 10.38 10.18
N ARG A 26 45.21 10.60 9.11
CA ARG A 26 45.31 9.67 7.97
C ARG A 26 45.85 8.29 8.37
N LEU A 27 46.85 8.24 9.26
CA LEU A 27 47.35 6.95 9.77
C LEU A 27 46.28 6.18 10.54
N TYR A 28 45.46 6.86 11.34
CA TYR A 28 44.32 6.23 12.01
C TYR A 28 43.20 5.83 11.04
N LEU A 29 43.01 6.51 9.91
CA LEU A 29 42.07 6.06 8.87
C LEU A 29 42.55 4.80 8.15
N ALA A 30 43.86 4.70 7.88
CA ALA A 30 44.44 3.60 7.11
C ALA A 30 44.83 2.39 7.98
N GLY A 31 45.10 2.57 9.27
CA GLY A 31 45.66 1.53 10.14
C GLY A 31 47.13 1.23 9.82
N GLY A 32 47.98 2.27 9.82
CA GLY A 32 49.39 2.20 9.44
C GLY A 32 50.39 2.32 10.61
N GLU A 33 51.65 1.96 10.36
CA GLU A 33 52.79 2.16 11.29
C GLU A 33 52.60 1.58 12.71
N GLY A 34 51.87 0.46 12.80
CA GLY A 34 51.58 -0.20 14.08
C GLY A 34 50.46 0.45 14.90
N LEU A 35 49.68 1.36 14.29
CA LEU A 35 48.41 1.85 14.79
C LEU A 35 47.25 1.08 14.13
N ALA A 36 46.27 0.66 14.93
CA ALA A 36 45.04 0.07 14.39
C ALA A 36 44.16 1.16 13.75
N ALA A 37 43.43 0.79 12.70
CA ALA A 37 42.45 1.69 12.10
C ALA A 37 41.40 2.11 13.14
N ASN A 38 41.20 3.41 13.30
CA ASN A 38 40.26 3.99 14.25
C ASN A 38 39.66 5.29 13.68
N PRO A 39 38.52 5.21 12.97
CA PRO A 39 37.87 6.37 12.35
C PRO A 39 37.47 7.46 13.36
N ALA A 40 37.07 7.08 14.58
CA ALA A 40 36.72 8.05 15.62
C ALA A 40 37.95 8.83 16.11
N ALA A 41 39.07 8.15 16.34
CA ALA A 41 40.32 8.81 16.68
C ALA A 41 40.83 9.68 15.53
N ALA A 42 40.72 9.19 14.29
CA ALA A 42 41.07 9.95 13.10
C ALA A 42 40.29 11.26 12.99
N LEU A 43 38.96 11.20 13.16
CA LEU A 43 38.09 12.37 13.14
C LEU A 43 38.57 13.44 14.13
N ASN A 44 38.85 13.06 15.38
CA ASN A 44 39.31 14.01 16.39
C ASN A 44 40.61 14.71 15.98
N TRP A 45 41.58 13.96 15.43
CA TRP A 45 42.84 14.54 14.95
C TRP A 45 42.64 15.42 13.71
N LEU A 46 41.77 15.03 12.79
CA LEU A 46 41.46 15.80 11.58
C LEU A 46 40.70 17.10 11.90
N VAL A 47 39.76 17.08 12.85
CA VAL A 47 39.09 18.29 13.34
C VAL A 47 40.10 19.27 13.95
N LEU A 48 41.04 18.76 14.77
CA LEU A 48 42.10 19.59 15.34
C LEU A 48 43.08 20.12 14.28
N ALA A 49 43.36 19.36 13.22
CA ALA A 49 44.18 19.81 12.11
C ALA A 49 43.47 20.91 11.30
N TRP A 50 42.18 20.72 11.00
CA TRP A 50 41.32 21.68 10.31
C TRP A 50 41.23 23.00 11.09
N LYS A 51 40.90 22.95 12.40
CA LYS A 51 40.90 24.13 13.27
C LYS A 51 42.28 24.80 13.41
N GLY A 52 43.35 24.03 13.22
CA GLY A 52 44.73 24.51 13.18
C GLY A 52 45.18 25.08 11.83
N GLY A 53 44.27 25.29 10.88
CA GLY A 53 44.54 25.91 9.58
C GLY A 53 45.00 24.95 8.48
N HIS A 54 44.72 23.64 8.59
CA HIS A 54 45.06 22.65 7.58
C HIS A 54 43.82 22.25 6.75
N PRO A 55 43.49 22.96 5.65
CA PRO A 55 42.22 22.80 4.93
C PRO A 55 42.05 21.40 4.29
N GLU A 56 43.14 20.72 3.93
CA GLU A 56 43.10 19.35 3.41
C GLU A 56 42.50 18.35 4.42
N ALA A 57 42.51 18.67 5.71
CA ALA A 57 41.86 17.84 6.72
C ALA A 57 40.33 17.83 6.54
N ALA A 58 39.72 18.93 6.07
CA ALA A 58 38.30 18.98 5.78
C ALA A 58 37.91 18.06 4.60
N LEU A 59 38.73 18.03 3.55
CA LEU A 59 38.55 17.13 2.41
C LEU A 59 38.70 15.66 2.83
N GLU A 60 39.75 15.32 3.58
CA GLU A 60 39.99 13.94 4.01
C GLU A 60 38.86 13.44 4.94
N MET A 61 38.30 14.32 5.79
CA MET A 61 37.12 13.99 6.59
C MET A 61 35.92 13.68 5.70
N ALA A 62 35.60 14.55 4.74
CA ALA A 62 34.46 14.36 3.85
C ALA A 62 34.56 13.12 2.95
N GLU A 63 35.77 12.78 2.49
CA GLU A 63 36.01 11.65 1.58
C GLU A 63 36.02 10.30 2.28
N ARG A 64 36.54 10.25 3.52
CA ARG A 64 36.87 8.97 4.17
C ARG A 64 36.01 8.65 5.39
N LEU A 65 35.28 9.61 5.93
CA LEU A 65 34.41 9.39 7.08
C LEU A 65 32.95 9.39 6.66
N HIS A 66 32.22 8.36 7.10
CA HIS A 66 30.78 8.33 6.93
C HIS A 66 30.12 9.22 8.00
N PRO A 67 29.12 10.07 7.67
CA PRO A 67 28.45 10.93 8.66
C PRO A 67 27.88 10.18 9.86
N GLY A 68 27.39 8.95 9.65
CA GLY A 68 26.89 8.08 10.72
C GLY A 68 27.97 7.54 11.68
N ALA A 69 29.25 7.62 11.32
CA ALA A 69 30.38 7.24 12.18
C ALA A 69 30.86 8.41 13.06
N VAL A 70 30.30 9.61 12.87
CA VAL A 70 30.67 10.82 13.60
C VAL A 70 29.88 10.88 14.92
N SER A 71 30.61 10.91 16.04
CA SER A 71 30.03 11.11 17.37
C SER A 71 29.31 12.47 17.45
N ASN A 72 28.25 12.55 18.28
CA ASN A 72 27.46 13.77 18.44
C ASN A 72 28.32 15.00 18.78
N ASP A 73 29.32 14.85 19.65
CA ASP A 73 30.19 15.95 20.09
C ASP A 73 31.03 16.56 18.95
N ALA A 74 31.41 15.72 17.97
CA ALA A 74 32.23 16.13 16.83
C ALA A 74 31.39 16.49 15.59
N ARG A 75 30.07 16.31 15.65
CA ARG A 75 29.16 16.49 14.49
C ARG A 75 29.14 17.93 14.00
N THR A 76 29.09 18.90 14.91
CA THR A 76 29.06 20.32 14.54
C THR A 76 30.31 20.74 13.77
N ASP A 77 31.49 20.33 14.27
CA ASP A 77 32.77 20.61 13.63
C ASP A 77 32.89 19.88 12.28
N TYR A 78 32.45 18.63 12.21
CA TYR A 78 32.45 17.84 10.98
C TYR A 78 31.57 18.47 9.89
N VAL A 79 30.36 18.93 10.25
CA VAL A 79 29.45 19.61 9.31
C VAL A 79 30.06 20.93 8.83
N ALA A 80 30.70 21.69 9.72
CA ALA A 80 31.38 22.93 9.35
C ALA A 80 32.54 22.67 8.38
N ALA A 81 33.37 21.66 8.65
CA ALA A 81 34.45 21.25 7.75
C ALA A 81 33.91 20.76 6.39
N CYS A 82 32.84 19.96 6.37
CA CYS A 82 32.21 19.54 5.12
C CYS A 82 31.66 20.72 4.31
N ARG A 83 31.12 21.76 4.96
CA ARG A 83 30.68 22.99 4.26
C ARG A 83 31.84 23.75 3.64
N GLU A 84 32.99 23.83 4.32
CA GLU A 84 34.20 24.46 3.78
C GLU A 84 34.77 23.67 2.59
N ALA A 85 34.86 22.35 2.72
CA ALA A 85 35.29 21.46 1.64
C ALA A 85 34.34 21.51 0.43
N ALA A 86 33.03 21.58 0.67
CA ALA A 86 32.02 21.74 -0.37
C ALA A 86 32.11 23.12 -1.05
N ALA A 87 32.36 24.19 -0.31
CA ALA A 87 32.61 25.52 -0.88
C ALA A 87 33.85 25.56 -1.80
N SER A 88 34.79 24.64 -1.56
CA SER A 88 35.97 24.42 -2.41
C SER A 88 35.70 23.48 -3.60
N GLY A 89 34.44 23.07 -3.82
CA GLY A 89 34.01 22.26 -4.96
C GLY A 89 34.17 20.74 -4.80
N SER A 90 34.41 20.24 -3.58
CA SER A 90 34.56 18.80 -3.35
C SER A 90 33.24 18.03 -3.55
N PRO A 91 33.15 17.08 -4.50
CA PRO A 91 31.96 16.26 -4.70
C PRO A 91 31.67 15.37 -3.50
N ALA A 92 32.71 14.83 -2.85
CA ALA A 92 32.57 14.01 -1.64
C ALA A 92 32.01 14.80 -0.46
N ALA A 93 32.41 16.06 -0.30
CA ALA A 93 31.86 16.94 0.73
C ALA A 93 30.39 17.28 0.47
N HIS A 94 30.03 17.56 -0.78
CA HIS A 94 28.63 17.72 -1.18
C HIS A 94 27.80 16.45 -0.94
N PHE A 95 28.35 15.27 -1.23
CA PHE A 95 27.71 13.99 -0.92
C PHE A 95 27.52 13.78 0.60
N ALA A 96 28.54 14.06 1.41
CA ALA A 96 28.46 13.96 2.87
C ALA A 96 27.40 14.91 3.45
N LEU A 97 27.34 16.16 2.97
CA LEU A 97 26.31 17.13 3.36
C LEU A 97 24.91 16.67 2.94
N GLY A 98 24.75 16.11 1.74
CA GLY A 98 23.48 15.56 1.29
C GLY A 98 22.95 14.48 2.24
N ASN A 99 23.81 13.56 2.66
CA ASN A 99 23.45 12.54 3.65
C ASN A 99 23.06 13.13 5.02
N ILE A 100 23.78 14.17 5.47
CA ILE A 100 23.47 14.87 6.73
C ILE A 100 22.09 15.56 6.65
N TYR A 101 21.82 16.26 5.55
CA TYR A 101 20.53 16.93 5.36
C TYR A 101 19.37 15.95 5.23
N LEU A 102 19.59 14.81 4.56
CA LEU A 102 18.60 13.75 4.45
C LEU A 102 18.24 13.18 5.83
N GLN A 103 19.25 12.89 6.67
CA GLN A 103 19.03 12.44 8.05
C GLN A 103 18.28 13.47 8.92
N ALA A 104 18.43 14.77 8.61
CA ALA A 104 17.74 15.84 9.29
C ALA A 104 16.32 16.12 8.74
N GLY A 105 15.84 15.33 7.76
CA GLY A 105 14.55 15.55 7.09
C GLY A 105 14.53 16.79 6.18
N GLN A 106 15.68 17.36 5.87
CA GLN A 106 15.81 18.56 5.04
C GLN A 106 15.97 18.18 3.56
N HIS A 107 14.93 17.58 2.98
CA HIS A 107 15.00 16.97 1.65
C HIS A 107 15.45 17.94 0.55
N GLY A 108 14.96 19.20 0.57
CA GLY A 108 15.38 20.21 -0.42
C GLY A 108 16.88 20.53 -0.37
N ALA A 109 17.46 20.62 0.83
CA ALA A 109 18.90 20.86 1.00
C ALA A 109 19.73 19.62 0.63
N ALA A 110 19.18 18.42 0.87
CA ALA A 110 19.78 17.16 0.46
C ALA A 110 19.85 17.05 -1.07
N VAL A 111 18.74 17.34 -1.77
CA VAL A 111 18.66 17.36 -3.24
C VAL A 111 19.73 18.27 -3.83
N GLU A 112 19.82 19.52 -3.36
CA GLU A 112 20.81 20.47 -3.88
C GLU A 112 22.26 20.00 -3.65
N SER A 113 22.53 19.43 -2.46
CA SER A 113 23.87 18.92 -2.14
C SER A 113 24.23 17.70 -2.98
N PHE A 114 23.32 16.73 -3.12
CA PHE A 114 23.54 15.57 -3.97
C PHE A 114 23.66 15.94 -5.45
N ARG A 115 22.88 16.92 -5.93
CA ARG A 115 22.96 17.42 -7.30
C ARG A 115 24.35 17.95 -7.62
N ARG A 116 24.90 18.82 -6.78
CA ARG A 116 26.26 19.35 -7.01
C ARG A 116 27.32 18.24 -7.03
N ALA A 117 27.22 17.27 -6.13
CA ALA A 117 28.11 16.12 -6.13
C ALA A 117 27.95 15.26 -7.40
N ALA A 118 26.70 15.01 -7.83
CA ALA A 118 26.38 14.21 -9.00
C ALA A 118 26.80 14.90 -10.30
N GLU A 119 26.57 16.20 -10.45
CA GLU A 119 27.03 17.00 -11.59
C GLU A 119 28.56 17.00 -11.68
N ALA A 120 29.25 16.98 -10.54
CA ALA A 120 30.70 16.89 -10.46
C ALA A 120 31.26 15.45 -10.57
N GLY A 121 30.46 14.47 -10.99
CA GLY A 121 30.95 13.12 -11.31
C GLY A 121 30.70 12.06 -10.23
N HIS A 122 30.22 12.41 -9.03
CA HIS A 122 30.09 11.46 -7.92
C HIS A 122 28.92 10.48 -8.12
N ALA A 123 29.23 9.24 -8.53
CA ALA A 123 28.22 8.25 -8.92
C ALA A 123 27.28 7.85 -7.77
N GLY A 124 27.80 7.66 -6.55
CA GLY A 124 26.96 7.42 -5.37
C GLY A 124 26.02 8.57 -5.00
N ALA A 125 26.35 9.82 -5.39
CA ALA A 125 25.49 10.97 -5.16
C ALA A 125 24.36 11.02 -6.20
N ALA A 126 24.68 10.70 -7.46
CA ALA A 126 23.69 10.52 -8.51
C ALA A 126 22.67 9.44 -8.13
N ARG A 127 23.12 8.31 -7.54
CA ARG A 127 22.21 7.29 -7.02
C ARG A 127 21.28 7.83 -5.92
N GLN A 128 21.84 8.43 -4.87
CA GLN A 128 21.04 8.96 -3.75
C GLN A 128 20.07 10.05 -4.19
N LEU A 129 20.48 10.90 -5.13
CA LEU A 129 19.61 11.89 -5.74
C LEU A 129 18.46 11.22 -6.50
N GLY A 130 18.77 10.23 -7.32
CA GLY A 130 17.79 9.46 -8.07
C GLY A 130 16.70 8.86 -7.17
N GLU A 131 17.11 8.15 -6.11
CA GLU A 131 16.19 7.57 -5.12
C GLU A 131 15.34 8.63 -4.42
N LEU A 132 15.96 9.70 -3.92
CA LEU A 132 15.26 10.77 -3.20
C LEU A 132 14.17 11.46 -4.06
N LEU A 133 14.45 11.67 -5.35
CA LEU A 133 13.50 12.29 -6.28
C LEU A 133 12.35 11.33 -6.67
N LEU A 134 12.57 10.02 -6.60
CA LEU A 134 11.52 9.03 -6.86
C LEU A 134 10.58 8.85 -5.65
N ASP A 135 11.12 8.96 -4.44
CA ASP A 135 10.37 8.82 -3.19
C ASP A 135 9.46 10.03 -2.91
N ASP A 136 9.88 11.24 -3.32
CA ASP A 136 9.10 12.47 -3.13
C ASP A 136 8.87 13.22 -4.45
N ALA A 137 7.75 12.88 -5.10
CA ALA A 137 7.32 13.51 -6.35
C ALA A 137 7.01 15.02 -6.23
N LYS A 138 7.00 15.61 -5.03
CA LYS A 138 6.85 17.05 -4.84
C LYS A 138 8.16 17.82 -5.06
N LEU A 139 9.30 17.14 -4.94
CA LEU A 139 10.60 17.75 -5.15
C LEU A 139 10.80 18.03 -6.63
N GLU A 140 10.70 17.00 -7.48
CA GLU A 140 10.82 17.09 -8.94
C GLU A 140 10.05 15.96 -9.64
N PRO A 141 9.85 16.05 -10.98
CA PRO A 141 9.29 14.96 -11.75
C PRO A 141 10.12 13.67 -11.66
N GLN A 142 9.47 12.51 -11.51
CA GLN A 142 10.14 11.21 -11.38
C GLN A 142 11.13 10.88 -12.51
N GLU A 143 10.93 11.46 -13.70
CA GLU A 143 11.83 11.31 -14.84
C GLU A 143 13.24 11.86 -14.56
N THR A 144 13.38 12.91 -13.73
CA THR A 144 14.70 13.40 -13.32
C THR A 144 15.40 12.38 -12.42
N GLY A 145 14.67 11.77 -11.49
CA GLY A 145 15.18 10.68 -10.65
C GLY A 145 15.67 9.48 -11.46
N ARG A 146 14.89 9.06 -12.47
CA ARG A 146 15.29 8.00 -13.42
C ARG A 146 16.61 8.33 -14.11
N ARG A 147 16.75 9.53 -14.68
CA ARG A 147 17.97 9.95 -15.40
C ARG A 147 19.21 9.92 -14.49
N TRP A 148 19.06 10.33 -13.23
CA TRP A 148 20.18 10.27 -12.28
C TRP A 148 20.58 8.84 -11.92
N LEU A 149 19.64 7.90 -11.86
CA LEU A 149 19.96 6.48 -11.71
C LEU A 149 20.66 5.92 -12.96
N GLU A 150 20.18 6.25 -14.16
CA GLU A 150 20.84 5.85 -15.42
C GLU A 150 22.27 6.39 -15.50
N GLU A 151 22.49 7.65 -15.09
CA GLU A 151 23.81 8.28 -15.01
C GLU A 151 24.70 7.64 -13.94
N ALA A 152 24.14 7.26 -12.78
CA ALA A 152 24.90 6.55 -11.75
C ALA A 152 25.41 5.20 -12.29
N VAL A 153 24.54 4.46 -12.98
CA VAL A 153 24.92 3.17 -13.59
C VAL A 153 25.93 3.34 -14.72
N SER A 154 25.77 4.36 -15.59
CA SER A 154 26.73 4.63 -16.68
C SER A 154 28.15 4.94 -16.15
N ARG A 155 28.24 5.45 -14.92
CA ARG A 155 29.49 5.74 -14.20
C ARG A 155 30.00 4.57 -13.35
N GLY A 156 29.37 3.40 -13.42
CA GLY A 156 29.82 2.18 -12.73
C GLY A 156 29.31 2.01 -11.30
N GLU A 157 28.31 2.79 -10.86
CA GLU A 157 27.68 2.60 -9.55
C GLU A 157 26.75 1.37 -9.59
N ALA A 158 27.30 0.19 -9.27
CA ALA A 158 26.53 -1.06 -9.27
C ALA A 158 25.31 -1.03 -8.35
N SER A 159 25.37 -0.27 -7.24
CA SER A 159 24.24 -0.14 -6.31
C SER A 159 23.03 0.59 -6.90
N ALA A 160 23.18 1.31 -8.02
CA ALA A 160 22.09 1.99 -8.71
C ALA A 160 21.28 1.08 -9.67
N VAL A 161 21.82 -0.09 -10.04
CA VAL A 161 21.17 -1.01 -11.00
C VAL A 161 19.84 -1.53 -10.46
N ARG A 162 19.78 -1.91 -9.18
CA ARG A 162 18.57 -2.44 -8.54
C ARG A 162 17.44 -1.41 -8.45
N PRO A 163 17.66 -0.19 -7.91
CA PRO A 163 16.66 0.88 -7.93
C PRO A 163 16.15 1.18 -9.35
N LEU A 164 17.05 1.23 -10.34
CA LEU A 164 16.67 1.48 -11.74
C LEU A 164 15.81 0.35 -12.32
N ALA A 165 16.22 -0.90 -12.13
CA ALA A 165 15.47 -2.07 -12.59
C ALA A 165 14.07 -2.14 -11.95
N ASP A 166 13.98 -1.84 -10.66
CA ASP A 166 12.72 -1.81 -9.92
C ASP A 166 11.78 -0.72 -10.42
N LEU A 167 12.31 0.48 -10.67
CA LEU A 167 11.56 1.60 -11.23
C LEU A 167 10.96 1.24 -12.60
N LEU A 168 11.82 0.77 -13.51
CA LEU A 168 11.42 0.42 -14.87
C LEU A 168 10.41 -0.74 -14.88
N TRP A 169 10.59 -1.74 -14.00
CA TRP A 169 9.66 -2.84 -13.85
C TRP A 169 8.27 -2.38 -13.40
N ARG A 170 8.19 -1.53 -12.37
CA ARG A 170 6.90 -1.00 -11.87
C ARG A 170 6.19 -0.14 -12.91
N ALA A 171 6.94 0.58 -13.74
CA ALA A 171 6.41 1.34 -14.86
C ALA A 171 5.95 0.46 -16.05
N GLY A 172 6.27 -0.84 -16.03
CA GLY A 172 6.05 -1.73 -17.18
C GLY A 172 6.95 -1.42 -18.38
N ASP A 173 8.06 -0.71 -18.16
CA ASP A 173 8.98 -0.30 -19.21
C ASP A 173 9.82 -1.49 -19.69
N VAL A 174 9.89 -1.64 -21.02
CA VAL A 174 10.66 -2.69 -21.69
C VAL A 174 12.16 -2.58 -21.39
N ALA A 175 12.63 -1.37 -21.06
CA ALA A 175 14.01 -1.08 -20.71
C ALA A 175 14.47 -1.76 -19.39
N ALA A 176 13.55 -2.32 -18.59
CA ALA A 176 13.90 -3.08 -17.40
C ALA A 176 14.68 -4.37 -17.72
N GLU A 177 14.43 -4.98 -18.88
CA GLU A 177 14.95 -6.31 -19.23
C GLU A 177 16.49 -6.45 -19.14
N PRO A 178 17.32 -5.57 -19.74
CA PRO A 178 18.78 -5.68 -19.63
C PRO A 178 19.26 -5.60 -18.17
N TRP A 179 18.69 -4.71 -17.36
CA TRP A 179 19.07 -4.55 -15.95
C TRP A 179 18.67 -5.77 -15.11
N LEU A 180 17.45 -6.29 -15.33
CA LEU A 180 17.01 -7.53 -14.68
C LEU A 180 17.88 -8.72 -15.10
N ARG A 181 18.34 -8.78 -16.35
CA ARG A 181 19.25 -9.83 -16.83
C ARG A 181 20.62 -9.74 -16.18
N GLN A 182 21.17 -8.54 -15.98
CA GLN A 182 22.40 -8.36 -15.23
C GLN A 182 22.25 -8.88 -13.79
N LEU A 183 21.24 -8.42 -13.06
CA LEU A 183 20.98 -8.84 -11.67
C LEU A 183 20.72 -10.35 -11.56
N ALA A 184 19.99 -10.93 -12.52
CA ALA A 184 19.75 -12.37 -12.56
C ALA A 184 21.05 -13.17 -12.75
N GLN A 185 22.00 -12.69 -13.56
CA GLN A 185 23.31 -13.30 -13.73
C GLN A 185 24.17 -13.22 -12.46
N GLU A 186 24.01 -12.15 -11.68
CA GLU A 186 24.64 -11.97 -10.36
C GLU A 186 24.01 -12.87 -9.27
N GLY A 187 22.93 -13.59 -9.58
CA GLY A 187 22.27 -14.55 -8.69
C GLY A 187 21.05 -14.00 -7.95
N ASP A 188 20.58 -12.81 -8.31
CA ASP A 188 19.39 -12.21 -7.70
C ASP A 188 18.11 -12.93 -8.13
N THR A 189 17.47 -13.61 -7.17
CA THR A 189 16.31 -14.47 -7.45
C THR A 189 15.05 -13.70 -7.79
N GLU A 190 14.92 -12.47 -7.29
CA GLU A 190 13.78 -11.60 -7.60
C GLU A 190 13.88 -11.11 -9.05
N ALA A 191 15.08 -10.70 -9.47
CA ALA A 191 15.36 -10.31 -10.84
C ALA A 191 15.18 -11.48 -11.81
N MET A 192 15.59 -12.70 -11.44
CA MET A 192 15.30 -13.91 -12.22
C MET A 192 13.80 -14.10 -12.45
N ALA A 193 12.98 -13.96 -11.40
CA ALA A 193 11.53 -14.13 -11.50
C ALA A 193 10.89 -13.04 -12.37
N ARG A 194 11.24 -11.78 -12.17
CA ARG A 194 10.73 -10.64 -12.96
C ARG A 194 11.17 -10.68 -14.41
N LEU A 195 12.43 -11.04 -14.67
CA LEU A 195 12.93 -11.26 -16.02
C LEU A 195 12.11 -12.35 -16.71
N ALA A 196 11.91 -13.49 -16.04
CA ALA A 196 11.10 -14.55 -16.61
C ALA A 196 9.65 -14.11 -16.89
N GLU A 197 9.02 -13.39 -15.95
CA GLU A 197 7.67 -12.83 -16.15
C GLU A 197 7.63 -11.91 -17.38
N ARG A 198 8.64 -11.05 -17.57
CA ARG A 198 8.79 -10.22 -18.76
C ARG A 198 8.94 -11.02 -20.05
N LEU A 199 9.76 -12.08 -20.01
CA LEU A 199 9.97 -12.97 -21.15
C LEU A 199 8.66 -13.70 -21.54
N LEU A 200 7.81 -14.05 -20.57
CA LEU A 200 6.51 -14.70 -20.79
C LEU A 200 5.46 -13.76 -21.40
N GLN A 201 5.55 -12.45 -21.19
CA GLN A 201 4.64 -11.47 -21.81
C GLN A 201 4.84 -11.31 -23.33
N ALA A 202 6.04 -11.63 -23.83
CA ALA A 202 6.36 -11.62 -25.26
C ALA A 202 6.95 -12.98 -25.67
N PRO A 203 6.13 -14.04 -25.70
CA PRO A 203 6.62 -15.41 -25.79
C PRO A 203 7.13 -15.73 -27.20
N THR A 204 8.38 -16.20 -27.26
CA THR A 204 8.95 -16.89 -28.42
C THR A 204 9.56 -18.21 -27.94
N GLY A 205 9.79 -19.19 -28.82
CA GLY A 205 10.36 -20.48 -28.41
C GLY A 205 11.71 -20.37 -27.68
N GLU A 206 12.51 -19.34 -27.96
CA GLU A 206 13.72 -19.02 -27.20
C GLU A 206 13.41 -18.37 -25.85
N ARG A 207 12.57 -17.32 -25.83
CA ARG A 207 12.21 -16.60 -24.61
C ARG A 207 11.49 -17.49 -23.60
N LEU A 208 10.65 -18.42 -24.05
CA LEU A 208 10.02 -19.42 -23.18
C LEU A 208 11.04 -20.34 -22.51
N ARG A 209 12.06 -20.80 -23.28
CA ARG A 209 13.15 -21.63 -22.74
C ARG A 209 14.04 -20.84 -21.78
N GLU A 210 14.32 -19.57 -22.08
CA GLU A 210 15.03 -18.66 -21.18
C GLU A 210 14.24 -18.40 -19.89
N ALA A 211 12.95 -18.04 -19.99
CA ALA A 211 12.07 -17.82 -18.85
C ALA A 211 12.04 -19.03 -17.91
N ARG A 212 11.85 -20.23 -18.47
CA ARG A 212 11.86 -21.47 -17.69
C ARG A 212 13.19 -21.67 -16.95
N ARG A 213 14.34 -21.40 -17.59
CA ARG A 213 15.66 -21.53 -16.95
C ARG A 213 15.79 -20.61 -15.74
N TRP A 214 15.43 -19.33 -15.90
CA TRP A 214 15.46 -18.36 -14.80
C TRP A 214 14.50 -18.71 -13.68
N LEU A 215 13.27 -19.11 -14.02
CA LEU A 215 12.30 -19.56 -13.03
C LEU A 215 12.77 -20.77 -12.23
N VAL A 216 13.35 -21.79 -12.89
CA VAL A 216 13.90 -22.96 -12.20
C VAL A 216 15.06 -22.57 -11.28
N GLY A 217 15.92 -21.65 -11.71
CA GLY A 217 17.01 -21.11 -10.88
C GLY A 217 16.48 -20.42 -9.62
N ALA A 218 15.49 -19.54 -9.76
CA ALA A 218 14.87 -18.82 -8.65
C ALA A 218 14.06 -19.74 -7.72
N ALA A 219 13.29 -20.68 -8.27
CA ALA A 219 12.48 -21.62 -7.50
C ALA A 219 13.30 -22.64 -6.69
N ARG A 220 14.52 -22.96 -7.12
CA ARG A 220 15.47 -23.76 -6.32
C ARG A 220 15.91 -23.04 -5.05
N ARG A 221 15.81 -21.71 -5.03
CA ARG A 221 16.12 -20.83 -3.90
C ARG A 221 14.85 -20.33 -3.21
N ASP A 222 13.75 -21.08 -3.36
CA ASP A 222 12.43 -20.82 -2.78
C ASP A 222 11.84 -19.43 -3.08
N GLN A 223 12.22 -18.79 -4.19
CA GLN A 223 11.64 -17.49 -4.53
C GLN A 223 10.13 -17.65 -4.87
N PRO A 224 9.23 -16.92 -4.19
CA PRO A 224 7.79 -17.19 -4.19
C PRO A 224 7.12 -16.95 -5.55
N ARG A 225 7.46 -15.85 -6.24
CA ARG A 225 6.91 -15.50 -7.56
C ARG A 225 7.28 -16.55 -8.62
N ALA A 226 8.50 -17.07 -8.58
CA ALA A 226 9.02 -18.06 -9.49
C ALA A 226 8.38 -19.42 -9.27
N LEU A 227 8.18 -19.82 -8.01
CA LEU A 227 7.40 -21.00 -7.65
C LEU A 227 5.97 -20.90 -8.20
N TRP A 228 5.31 -19.77 -7.97
CA TRP A 228 3.96 -19.54 -8.50
C TRP A 228 3.90 -19.63 -10.03
N LEU A 229 4.79 -18.91 -10.73
CA LEU A 229 4.85 -18.92 -12.20
C LEU A 229 5.15 -20.31 -12.76
N LEU A 230 6.12 -21.06 -12.20
CA LEU A 230 6.38 -22.44 -12.63
C LEU A 230 5.17 -23.35 -12.42
N GLY A 231 4.50 -23.20 -11.27
CA GLY A 231 3.28 -23.91 -10.95
C GLY A 231 2.23 -23.74 -12.04
N ARG A 232 1.94 -22.48 -12.41
CA ARG A 232 1.05 -22.14 -13.53
C ARG A 232 1.54 -22.72 -14.86
N LEU A 233 2.83 -22.59 -15.17
CA LEU A 233 3.38 -23.12 -16.42
C LEU A 233 3.28 -24.64 -16.50
N HIS A 234 3.22 -25.39 -15.40
CA HIS A 234 3.02 -26.84 -15.41
C HIS A 234 1.54 -27.25 -15.52
N ALA A 235 0.60 -26.38 -15.14
CA ALA A 235 -0.84 -26.62 -15.26
C ALA A 235 -1.41 -26.03 -16.56
N ARG A 236 -1.74 -26.90 -17.52
CA ARG A 236 -2.24 -26.47 -18.84
C ARG A 236 -3.49 -25.59 -18.75
N TRP A 237 -4.35 -25.82 -17.77
CA TRP A 237 -5.59 -25.06 -17.57
C TRP A 237 -5.39 -23.65 -17.02
N LEU A 238 -4.20 -23.34 -16.48
CA LEU A 238 -3.90 -22.04 -15.86
C LEU A 238 -3.07 -21.11 -16.75
N ARG A 239 -2.61 -21.61 -17.91
CA ARG A 239 -1.77 -20.89 -18.86
C ARG A 239 -2.45 -20.79 -20.22
N GLY A 240 -2.23 -19.68 -20.92
CA GLY A 240 -2.72 -19.50 -22.28
C GLY A 240 -1.97 -20.37 -23.31
N PRO A 241 -2.54 -20.57 -24.51
CA PRO A 241 -1.91 -21.34 -25.59
C PRO A 241 -0.55 -20.76 -26.03
N GLU A 242 -0.35 -19.45 -25.90
CA GLU A 242 0.91 -18.76 -26.20
C GLU A 242 2.08 -19.18 -25.30
N LEU A 243 1.79 -19.77 -24.14
CA LEU A 243 2.78 -20.31 -23.20
C LEU A 243 2.98 -21.83 -23.37
N GLU A 244 2.39 -22.42 -24.41
CA GLU A 244 2.62 -23.81 -24.76
C GLU A 244 4.11 -24.03 -25.12
N GLY A 245 4.74 -25.04 -24.50
CA GLY A 245 6.18 -25.28 -24.61
C GLY A 245 7.04 -24.64 -23.52
N ALA A 246 6.50 -23.71 -22.73
CA ALA A 246 7.22 -23.11 -21.60
C ALA A 246 7.56 -24.14 -20.51
N ALA A 247 6.65 -25.08 -20.25
CA ALA A 247 6.90 -26.24 -19.40
C ALA A 247 6.00 -27.43 -19.79
N PRO A 248 6.45 -28.67 -19.59
CA PRO A 248 5.61 -29.85 -19.83
C PRO A 248 4.42 -29.85 -18.86
N HIS A 249 3.26 -30.27 -19.33
CA HIS A 249 2.10 -30.41 -18.46
C HIS A 249 2.36 -31.48 -17.39
N SER A 250 2.26 -31.10 -16.12
CA SER A 250 2.36 -32.00 -14.97
C SER A 250 1.56 -31.43 -13.80
N PRO A 251 0.34 -31.91 -13.55
CA PRO A 251 -0.47 -31.45 -12.43
C PRO A 251 0.21 -31.64 -11.06
N GLN A 252 0.96 -32.73 -10.88
CA GLN A 252 1.68 -32.99 -9.62
C GLN A 252 2.74 -31.91 -9.35
N LYS A 253 3.58 -31.58 -10.34
CA LYS A 253 4.57 -30.50 -10.22
C LYS A 253 3.92 -29.13 -10.04
N ALA A 254 2.80 -28.90 -10.71
CA ALA A 254 2.04 -27.67 -10.53
C ALA A 254 1.62 -27.49 -9.07
N VAL A 255 0.99 -28.51 -8.47
CA VAL A 255 0.58 -28.50 -7.05
C VAL A 255 1.80 -28.37 -6.13
N GLU A 256 2.91 -29.06 -6.39
CA GLU A 256 4.13 -28.96 -5.59
C GLU A 256 4.68 -27.52 -5.53
N TYR A 257 4.87 -26.88 -6.69
CA TYR A 257 5.38 -25.52 -6.74
C TYR A 257 4.39 -24.51 -6.16
N LEU A 258 3.09 -24.64 -6.48
CA LEU A 258 2.07 -23.73 -5.96
C LEU A 258 1.89 -23.90 -4.45
N ALA A 259 2.00 -25.11 -3.90
CA ALA A 259 1.92 -25.34 -2.45
C ALA A 259 3.09 -24.67 -1.71
N ARG A 260 4.30 -24.72 -2.28
CA ARG A 260 5.47 -23.99 -1.73
C ARG A 260 5.31 -22.48 -1.82
N ALA A 261 4.75 -21.95 -2.91
CA ALA A 261 4.42 -20.53 -3.03
C ALA A 261 3.31 -20.11 -2.05
N ALA A 262 2.26 -20.92 -1.91
CA ALA A 262 1.16 -20.72 -0.98
C ALA A 262 1.63 -20.72 0.49
N ALA A 263 2.57 -21.61 0.84
CA ALA A 263 3.21 -21.61 2.17
C ALA A 263 3.97 -20.31 2.50
N GLN A 264 4.31 -19.51 1.48
CA GLN A 264 4.90 -18.18 1.60
C GLN A 264 3.86 -17.05 1.47
N ASN A 265 2.57 -17.35 1.64
CA ASN A 265 1.43 -16.43 1.56
C ASN A 265 1.24 -15.75 0.18
N VAL A 266 1.64 -16.41 -0.92
CA VAL A 266 1.32 -15.92 -2.26
C VAL A 266 -0.17 -16.18 -2.55
N ALA A 267 -0.96 -15.10 -2.60
CA ALA A 267 -2.41 -15.17 -2.79
C ALA A 267 -2.81 -15.84 -4.11
N GLU A 268 -2.10 -15.53 -5.19
CA GLU A 268 -2.32 -16.09 -6.52
C GLU A 268 -2.04 -17.60 -6.55
N ALA A 269 -1.12 -18.09 -5.72
CA ALA A 269 -0.83 -19.52 -5.63
C ALA A 269 -1.98 -20.29 -4.97
N HIS A 270 -2.58 -19.74 -3.92
CA HIS A 270 -3.81 -20.30 -3.35
C HIS A 270 -4.96 -20.27 -4.36
N TRP A 271 -5.11 -19.18 -5.12
CA TRP A 271 -6.13 -19.08 -6.16
C TRP A 271 -5.96 -20.16 -7.24
N ASP A 272 -4.74 -20.36 -7.72
CA ASP A 272 -4.42 -21.37 -8.73
C ASP A 272 -4.58 -22.81 -8.22
N LEU A 273 -4.21 -23.08 -6.96
CA LEU A 273 -4.51 -24.37 -6.31
C LEU A 273 -6.01 -24.63 -6.24
N ALA A 274 -6.80 -23.63 -5.86
CA ALA A 274 -8.25 -23.75 -5.81
C ALA A 274 -8.81 -24.11 -7.19
N GLN A 275 -8.32 -23.46 -8.25
CA GLN A 275 -8.72 -23.78 -9.62
C GLN A 275 -8.32 -25.21 -10.02
N ILE A 276 -7.10 -25.66 -9.72
CA ILE A 276 -6.63 -27.03 -10.04
C ILE A 276 -7.50 -28.08 -9.34
N TYR A 277 -7.76 -27.91 -8.04
CA TYR A 277 -8.56 -28.87 -7.27
C TYR A 277 -10.03 -28.91 -7.68
N GLU A 278 -10.56 -27.88 -8.33
CA GLU A 278 -11.90 -27.89 -8.91
C GLU A 278 -11.98 -28.56 -10.29
N GLN A 279 -10.88 -28.61 -11.04
CA GLN A 279 -10.88 -29.06 -12.43
C GLN A 279 -11.41 -30.49 -12.57
N PRO A 280 -12.46 -30.71 -13.39
CA PRO A 280 -12.90 -32.04 -13.77
C PRO A 280 -11.79 -32.78 -14.54
N GLY A 281 -11.46 -34.01 -14.13
CA GLY A 281 -10.43 -34.83 -14.81
C GLY A 281 -9.01 -34.69 -14.24
N HIS A 282 -8.77 -33.81 -13.27
CA HIS A 282 -7.58 -33.93 -12.42
C HIS A 282 -7.76 -35.12 -11.47
N ALA A 283 -6.83 -36.09 -11.49
CA ALA A 283 -6.89 -37.27 -10.62
C ALA A 283 -6.90 -36.92 -9.12
N GLY A 284 -6.46 -35.70 -8.76
CA GLY A 284 -6.50 -35.16 -7.40
C GLY A 284 -7.63 -34.15 -7.14
N ARG A 285 -8.72 -34.15 -7.93
CA ARG A 285 -9.87 -33.25 -7.70
C ARG A 285 -10.39 -33.40 -6.27
N ASP A 286 -10.40 -32.30 -5.53
CA ASP A 286 -10.86 -32.26 -4.13
C ASP A 286 -11.57 -30.92 -3.87
N LEU A 287 -12.90 -30.97 -3.79
CA LEU A 287 -13.73 -29.77 -3.59
C LEU A 287 -13.56 -29.16 -2.21
N ARG A 288 -13.13 -29.94 -1.21
CA ARG A 288 -12.85 -29.44 0.13
C ARG A 288 -11.55 -28.64 0.13
N LEU A 289 -10.49 -29.20 -0.44
CA LEU A 289 -9.21 -28.48 -0.59
C LEU A 289 -9.37 -27.24 -1.49
N ALA A 290 -10.12 -27.37 -2.59
CA ALA A 290 -10.44 -26.23 -3.44
C ALA A 290 -11.08 -25.08 -2.66
N ARG A 291 -12.06 -25.39 -1.80
CA ARG A 291 -12.73 -24.40 -0.95
C ARG A 291 -11.76 -23.77 0.05
N LEU A 292 -10.93 -24.57 0.73
CA LEU A 292 -9.95 -24.06 1.68
C LEU A 292 -8.94 -23.11 1.00
N HIS A 293 -8.43 -23.48 -0.16
CA HIS A 293 -7.53 -22.62 -0.93
C HIS A 293 -8.24 -21.37 -1.48
N LEU A 294 -9.52 -21.46 -1.85
CA LEU A 294 -10.30 -20.30 -2.27
C LEU A 294 -10.46 -19.29 -1.13
N GLU A 295 -10.83 -19.76 0.06
CA GLU A 295 -10.96 -18.93 1.26
C GLU A 295 -9.61 -18.29 1.62
N ALA A 296 -8.54 -19.09 1.65
CA ALA A 296 -7.18 -18.60 1.89
C ALA A 296 -6.73 -17.55 0.85
N ALA A 297 -7.03 -17.76 -0.44
CA ALA A 297 -6.72 -16.80 -1.49
C ALA A 297 -7.47 -15.47 -1.30
N ALA A 298 -8.76 -15.54 -0.93
CA ALA A 298 -9.56 -14.35 -0.67
C ALA A 298 -9.02 -13.54 0.52
N HIS A 299 -8.68 -14.22 1.63
CA HIS A 299 -8.05 -13.61 2.80
C HIS A 299 -6.66 -13.04 2.50
N ALA A 300 -5.88 -13.69 1.63
CA ALA A 300 -4.57 -13.21 1.20
C ALA A 300 -4.64 -12.05 0.17
N GLY A 301 -5.84 -11.67 -0.29
CA GLY A 301 -6.03 -10.50 -1.16
C GLY A 301 -6.15 -10.81 -2.65
N ALA A 302 -6.30 -12.06 -3.07
CA ALA A 302 -6.53 -12.40 -4.48
C ALA A 302 -7.93 -11.94 -4.92
N ALA A 303 -8.00 -10.84 -5.66
CA ALA A 303 -9.26 -10.25 -6.11
C ALA A 303 -10.21 -11.24 -6.86
N PRO A 304 -9.73 -12.10 -7.79
CA PRO A 304 -10.60 -13.11 -8.41
C PRO A 304 -11.20 -14.12 -7.41
N ALA A 305 -10.46 -14.46 -6.36
CA ALA A 305 -10.93 -15.35 -5.29
C ALA A 305 -12.04 -14.70 -4.46
N GLN A 306 -11.87 -13.42 -4.11
CA GLN A 306 -12.86 -12.63 -3.39
C GLN A 306 -14.18 -12.53 -4.16
N VAL A 307 -14.13 -12.24 -5.47
CA VAL A 307 -15.34 -12.21 -6.32
C VAL A 307 -16.02 -13.58 -6.38
N LYS A 308 -15.24 -14.66 -6.55
CA LYS A 308 -15.80 -16.02 -6.61
C LYS A 308 -16.43 -16.46 -5.29
N LEU A 309 -15.82 -16.11 -4.16
CA LEU A 309 -16.37 -16.37 -2.84
C LEU A 309 -17.66 -15.57 -2.61
N ALA A 310 -17.66 -14.28 -2.96
CA ALA A 310 -18.85 -13.43 -2.90
C ALA A 310 -20.01 -14.02 -3.70
N ARG A 311 -19.77 -14.48 -4.95
CA ARG A 311 -20.82 -15.16 -5.75
C ARG A 311 -21.42 -16.37 -5.06
N ARG A 312 -20.61 -17.18 -4.39
CA ARG A 312 -21.09 -18.35 -3.62
C ARG A 312 -21.97 -17.93 -2.45
N LEU A 313 -21.60 -16.84 -1.76
CA LEU A 313 -22.38 -16.28 -0.66
C LEU A 313 -23.72 -15.70 -1.16
N ILE A 314 -23.71 -14.95 -2.26
CA ILE A 314 -24.93 -14.37 -2.86
C ILE A 314 -25.91 -15.46 -3.31
N ALA A 315 -25.40 -16.57 -3.86
CA ALA A 315 -26.22 -17.68 -4.31
C ALA A 315 -26.98 -18.39 -3.18
N ARG A 316 -26.43 -18.40 -1.95
CA ARG A 316 -27.06 -18.94 -0.75
C ARG A 316 -28.03 -17.92 -0.16
N ARG A 317 -29.12 -17.59 -0.87
CA ARG A 317 -30.11 -16.51 -0.60
C ARG A 317 -30.85 -16.58 0.75
N ASP A 318 -30.22 -17.15 1.77
CA ASP A 318 -30.85 -17.64 2.98
C ASP A 318 -30.86 -16.53 4.05
N HIS A 319 -29.82 -15.67 4.11
CA HIS A 319 -29.64 -14.70 5.19
C HIS A 319 -28.87 -13.42 4.78
N PRO A 320 -29.20 -12.23 5.35
CA PRO A 320 -28.52 -10.96 5.03
C PRO A 320 -27.04 -10.97 5.39
N GLU A 321 -26.62 -11.71 6.42
CA GLU A 321 -25.24 -11.82 6.86
C GLU A 321 -24.31 -12.31 5.74
N ALA A 322 -24.78 -13.25 4.90
CA ALA A 322 -24.02 -13.73 3.75
C ALA A 322 -23.86 -12.65 2.66
N TRP A 323 -24.87 -11.80 2.47
CA TRP A 323 -24.80 -10.69 1.50
C TRP A 323 -23.95 -9.53 2.03
N LEU A 324 -23.95 -9.29 3.35
CA LEU A 324 -23.04 -8.35 3.99
C LEU A 324 -21.59 -8.79 3.83
N GLU A 325 -21.30 -10.07 4.10
CA GLU A 325 -19.98 -10.67 3.89
C GLU A 325 -19.57 -10.62 2.40
N ALA A 326 -20.50 -10.95 1.49
CA ALA A 326 -20.25 -10.83 0.06
C ALA A 326 -19.87 -9.39 -0.34
N GLY A 327 -20.59 -8.39 0.17
CA GLY A 327 -20.29 -6.99 -0.10
C GLY A 327 -18.91 -6.57 0.40
N HIS A 328 -18.49 -7.04 1.59
CA HIS A 328 -17.12 -6.81 2.07
C HIS A 328 -16.06 -7.35 1.09
N TRP A 329 -16.24 -8.58 0.61
CA TRP A 329 -15.34 -9.18 -0.38
C TRP A 329 -15.32 -8.43 -1.71
N LEU A 330 -16.49 -7.99 -2.20
CA LEU A 330 -16.59 -7.23 -3.44
C LEU A 330 -15.96 -5.85 -3.34
N HIS A 331 -16.08 -5.19 -2.18
CA HIS A 331 -15.40 -3.92 -1.92
C HIS A 331 -13.89 -4.06 -1.83
N ALA A 332 -13.36 -5.19 -1.33
CA ALA A 332 -11.93 -5.47 -1.41
C ALA A 332 -11.49 -5.75 -2.86
N ALA A 333 -12.29 -6.53 -3.61
CA ALA A 333 -11.96 -6.93 -4.96
C ALA A 333 -11.98 -5.78 -5.98
N ARG A 334 -12.73 -4.69 -5.71
CA ARG A 334 -12.84 -3.56 -6.66
C ARG A 334 -11.58 -2.70 -6.75
N GLU A 335 -10.68 -2.81 -5.77
CA GLU A 335 -9.39 -2.10 -5.77
C GLU A 335 -8.49 -2.61 -6.92
N ALA A 336 -8.67 -3.86 -7.33
CA ALA A 336 -8.03 -4.41 -8.52
C ALA A 336 -8.80 -4.04 -9.79
N ARG A 337 -8.10 -3.49 -10.80
CA ARG A 337 -8.68 -3.03 -12.07
C ARG A 337 -9.43 -4.14 -12.82
N GLU A 338 -8.92 -5.36 -12.76
CA GLU A 338 -9.41 -6.53 -13.50
C GLU A 338 -10.83 -6.94 -13.08
N THR A 339 -11.10 -6.89 -11.78
CA THR A 339 -12.35 -7.35 -11.16
C THR A 339 -13.29 -6.21 -10.81
N ARG A 340 -12.86 -4.95 -10.91
CA ARG A 340 -13.64 -3.77 -10.51
C ARG A 340 -15.05 -3.72 -11.11
N ALA A 341 -15.15 -3.91 -12.43
CA ALA A 341 -16.45 -3.83 -13.12
C ALA A 341 -17.40 -4.96 -12.69
N GLU A 342 -16.87 -6.17 -12.56
CA GLU A 342 -17.61 -7.35 -12.13
C GLU A 342 -18.05 -7.23 -10.66
N ALA A 343 -17.18 -6.70 -9.81
CA ALA A 343 -17.47 -6.46 -8.39
C ALA A 343 -18.58 -5.43 -8.21
N GLU A 344 -18.50 -4.28 -8.89
CA GLU A 344 -19.56 -3.25 -8.85
C GLU A 344 -20.91 -3.78 -9.37
N THR A 345 -20.88 -4.59 -10.44
CA THR A 345 -22.10 -5.22 -10.97
C THR A 345 -22.76 -6.11 -9.91
N LEU A 346 -21.97 -6.93 -9.21
CA LEU A 346 -22.48 -7.79 -8.14
C LEU A 346 -22.98 -7.00 -6.94
N ILE A 347 -22.30 -5.90 -6.57
CA ILE A 347 -22.78 -4.99 -5.50
C ILE A 347 -24.16 -4.43 -5.87
N ASP A 348 -24.35 -3.99 -7.12
CA ASP A 348 -25.64 -3.49 -7.61
C ASP A 348 -26.74 -4.58 -7.61
N THR A 349 -26.39 -5.87 -7.62
CA THR A 349 -27.38 -6.96 -7.50
C THR A 349 -27.87 -7.23 -6.08
N ILE A 350 -27.06 -6.87 -5.06
CA ILE A 350 -27.34 -7.21 -3.66
C ILE A 350 -27.76 -6.02 -2.81
N ALA A 351 -27.38 -4.80 -3.22
CA ALA A 351 -27.68 -3.58 -2.50
C ALA A 351 -28.22 -2.49 -3.44
N ASP A 352 -29.38 -1.98 -3.10
CA ASP A 352 -30.04 -0.93 -3.86
C ASP A 352 -29.32 0.40 -3.70
N ARG A 353 -29.45 1.26 -4.71
CA ARG A 353 -29.13 2.68 -4.58
C ARG A 353 -30.35 3.43 -4.09
N ALA A 354 -30.13 4.43 -3.23
CA ALA A 354 -31.22 5.29 -2.79
C ALA A 354 -31.76 6.08 -3.99
N PRO A 355 -33.09 6.05 -4.25
CA PRO A 355 -33.67 6.81 -5.33
C PRO A 355 -33.51 8.32 -5.06
N PRO A 356 -33.32 9.15 -6.11
CA PRO A 356 -33.22 10.59 -5.94
C PRO A 356 -34.55 11.20 -5.50
N TRP A 357 -34.51 12.15 -4.58
CA TRP A 357 -35.65 12.98 -4.21
C TRP A 357 -35.80 14.18 -5.14
N PRO A 358 -37.03 14.66 -5.42
CA PRO A 358 -37.24 15.93 -6.10
C PRO A 358 -36.59 17.10 -5.34
N ALA A 359 -36.09 18.10 -6.06
CA ALA A 359 -35.41 19.26 -5.45
C ALA A 359 -36.27 19.96 -4.38
N ALA A 360 -37.58 20.09 -4.60
CA ALA A 360 -38.51 20.66 -3.63
C ALA A 360 -38.56 19.86 -2.31
N ALA A 361 -38.52 18.52 -2.38
CA ALA A 361 -38.49 17.66 -1.21
C ALA A 361 -37.16 17.81 -0.45
N LEU A 362 -36.03 17.88 -1.15
CA LEU A 362 -34.71 18.10 -0.54
C LEU A 362 -34.67 19.44 0.24
N VAL A 363 -35.20 20.52 -0.35
CA VAL A 363 -35.29 21.84 0.31
C VAL A 363 -36.19 21.77 1.54
N ALA A 364 -37.34 21.10 1.44
CA ALA A 364 -38.26 20.92 2.56
C ALA A 364 -37.60 20.10 3.69
N GLN A 365 -36.94 18.99 3.36
CA GLN A 365 -36.21 18.14 4.31
C GLN A 365 -35.11 18.93 5.05
N ALA A 366 -34.30 19.70 4.31
CA ALA A 366 -33.22 20.52 4.89
C ALA A 366 -33.73 21.56 5.89
N ARG A 367 -34.94 22.10 5.66
CA ARG A 367 -35.60 23.04 6.58
C ARG A 367 -36.24 22.35 7.78
N LEU A 368 -36.91 21.22 7.55
CA LEU A 368 -37.78 20.56 8.54
C LEU A 368 -37.01 19.65 9.50
N LEU A 369 -35.98 18.93 9.03
CA LEU A 369 -35.23 17.99 9.90
C LEU A 369 -34.56 18.68 11.10
N PRO A 370 -33.90 19.84 10.97
CA PRO A 370 -33.33 20.53 12.14
C PRO A 370 -34.40 21.00 13.14
N GLN A 371 -35.56 21.47 12.66
CA GLN A 371 -36.67 21.89 13.51
C GLN A 371 -37.28 20.70 14.26
N LEU A 372 -37.44 19.58 13.56
CA LEU A 372 -37.86 18.31 14.17
C LEU A 372 -36.81 17.84 15.18
N ALA A 373 -35.52 17.95 14.90
CA ALA A 373 -34.48 17.49 15.80
C ALA A 373 -34.46 18.23 17.16
N GLN A 374 -34.91 19.49 17.19
CA GLN A 374 -35.06 20.27 18.43
C GLN A 374 -36.19 19.74 19.33
N ARG A 375 -37.26 19.19 18.72
CA ARG A 375 -38.49 18.77 19.43
C ARG A 375 -38.58 17.27 19.62
N HIS A 376 -38.11 16.51 18.64
CA HIS A 376 -38.15 15.07 18.53
C HIS A 376 -36.85 14.51 17.89
N PRO A 377 -35.72 14.52 18.61
CA PRO A 377 -34.41 14.17 18.06
C PRO A 377 -34.36 12.76 17.46
N ARG A 378 -34.99 11.75 18.09
CA ARG A 378 -34.95 10.37 17.54
C ARG A 378 -35.81 10.27 16.30
N LEU A 379 -37.00 10.86 16.33
CA LEU A 379 -37.88 10.88 15.16
C LEU A 379 -37.25 11.60 13.97
N ALA A 380 -36.57 12.72 14.21
CA ALA A 380 -35.86 13.47 13.18
C ALA A 380 -34.72 12.65 12.58
N ALA A 381 -33.91 11.97 13.40
CA ALA A 381 -32.86 11.08 12.92
C ALA A 381 -33.43 9.90 12.11
N HIS A 382 -34.54 9.33 12.56
CA HIS A 382 -35.24 8.23 11.90
C HIS A 382 -35.81 8.63 10.53
N LEU A 383 -36.46 9.79 10.43
CA LEU A 383 -36.96 10.34 9.17
C LEU A 383 -35.82 10.80 8.25
N GLY A 384 -34.73 11.33 8.81
CA GLY A 384 -33.52 11.65 8.06
C GLY A 384 -32.92 10.40 7.43
N LEU A 385 -32.85 9.30 8.17
CA LEU A 385 -32.41 8.00 7.68
C LEU A 385 -33.36 7.46 6.60
N ALA A 386 -34.68 7.52 6.82
CA ALA A 386 -35.67 7.14 5.81
C ALA A 386 -35.51 7.91 4.49
N ALA A 387 -35.31 9.23 4.57
CA ALA A 387 -35.14 10.09 3.42
C ALA A 387 -33.84 9.77 2.66
N ARG A 388 -32.69 9.72 3.36
CA ARG A 388 -31.38 9.55 2.71
C ARG A 388 -31.16 8.16 2.10
N PHE A 389 -31.87 7.14 2.58
CA PHE A 389 -31.81 5.77 2.06
C PHE A 389 -33.05 5.36 1.26
N GLY A 390 -34.02 6.27 1.06
CA GLY A 390 -35.26 6.01 0.32
C GLY A 390 -36.02 4.80 0.85
N LEU A 391 -36.17 4.72 2.17
CA LEU A 391 -36.86 3.62 2.84
C LEU A 391 -38.35 3.63 2.50
N THR A 392 -38.90 2.43 2.35
CA THR A 392 -40.35 2.22 2.26
C THR A 392 -41.01 2.48 3.62
N THR A 393 -42.32 2.58 3.65
CA THR A 393 -43.12 2.82 4.86
C THR A 393 -42.91 1.70 5.87
N ARG A 394 -42.76 0.46 5.42
CA ARG A 394 -42.47 -0.66 6.32
C ARG A 394 -41.08 -0.53 6.92
N GLU A 395 -40.07 -0.26 6.10
CA GLU A 395 -38.69 -0.10 6.55
C GLU A 395 -38.56 1.11 7.48
N ALA A 396 -39.07 2.27 7.08
CA ALA A 396 -39.04 3.49 7.86
C ALA A 396 -39.83 3.39 9.17
N LEU A 397 -40.81 2.50 9.32
CA LEU A 397 -41.54 2.36 10.59
C LEU A 397 -40.97 1.30 11.53
N PHE A 398 -40.15 0.38 11.04
CA PHE A 398 -39.71 -0.81 11.79
C PHE A 398 -38.19 -1.02 11.82
N ILE A 399 -37.42 -0.25 11.07
CA ILE A 399 -35.95 -0.33 11.11
C ILE A 399 -35.45 -0.07 12.53
N ASP A 400 -34.50 -0.89 12.97
CA ASP A 400 -33.70 -0.62 14.16
C ASP A 400 -32.43 0.12 13.74
N PRO A 401 -32.28 1.41 14.07
CA PRO A 401 -31.10 2.17 13.69
C PRO A 401 -29.80 1.62 14.26
N SER A 402 -29.83 0.96 15.42
CA SER A 402 -28.62 0.49 16.10
C SER A 402 -27.92 -0.65 15.36
N GLY A 403 -28.69 -1.50 14.66
CA GLY A 403 -28.19 -2.57 13.80
C GLY A 403 -28.15 -2.23 12.31
N ALA A 404 -28.53 -1.01 11.92
CA ALA A 404 -28.69 -0.63 10.53
C ALA A 404 -27.37 -0.33 9.81
N ASP A 405 -26.37 0.28 10.48
CA ASP A 405 -25.08 0.60 9.85
C ASP A 405 -24.18 -0.64 9.76
N GLN A 406 -23.88 -1.06 8.54
CA GLN A 406 -23.00 -2.21 8.24
C GLN A 406 -21.70 -1.76 7.54
N GLY A 407 -21.32 -0.49 7.72
CA GLY A 407 -20.09 0.07 7.17
C GLY A 407 -20.24 0.49 5.71
N TRP A 408 -20.55 -0.40 4.78
CA TRP A 408 -20.68 -0.05 3.34
C TRP A 408 -22.13 0.11 2.86
N CYS A 409 -23.09 -0.39 3.65
CA CYS A 409 -24.52 -0.29 3.39
C CYS A 409 -25.32 -0.06 4.68
N LEU A 410 -26.57 0.33 4.49
CA LEU A 410 -27.62 0.23 5.48
C LEU A 410 -28.35 -1.10 5.32
N LEU A 411 -28.51 -1.86 6.40
CA LEU A 411 -29.36 -3.04 6.48
C LEU A 411 -30.72 -2.65 7.08
N ALA A 412 -31.77 -2.70 6.26
CA ALA A 412 -33.13 -2.61 6.74
C ALA A 412 -33.61 -4.02 7.10
N ASP A 413 -33.30 -4.50 8.31
CA ASP A 413 -33.71 -5.82 8.79
C ASP A 413 -35.10 -5.77 9.46
N LEU A 414 -36.04 -6.51 8.91
CA LEU A 414 -37.43 -6.61 9.33
C LEU A 414 -37.85 -8.07 9.61
N ARG A 415 -36.89 -9.00 9.75
CA ARG A 415 -37.14 -10.44 9.98
C ARG A 415 -37.99 -10.72 11.21
N HIS A 416 -37.91 -9.87 12.22
CA HIS A 416 -38.71 -9.98 13.44
C HIS A 416 -40.18 -9.54 13.27
N HIS A 417 -40.52 -8.92 12.15
CA HIS A 417 -41.82 -8.29 11.92
C HIS A 417 -42.58 -8.84 10.70
N PHE A 418 -41.87 -9.33 9.68
CA PHE A 418 -42.48 -9.80 8.44
C PHE A 418 -41.81 -11.08 7.92
N SER A 419 -42.56 -11.90 7.18
CA SER A 419 -42.08 -13.15 6.58
C SER A 419 -41.68 -13.04 5.11
N TYR A 420 -42.18 -12.02 4.38
CA TYR A 420 -41.90 -11.82 2.96
C TYR A 420 -40.95 -10.64 2.73
N LYS A 421 -39.87 -10.87 1.97
CA LYS A 421 -38.76 -9.90 1.75
C LYS A 421 -38.38 -9.18 3.05
N PRO A 422 -37.95 -9.94 4.07
CA PRO A 422 -37.82 -9.41 5.42
C PRO A 422 -36.60 -8.52 5.61
N TRP A 423 -35.79 -8.27 4.58
CA TRP A 423 -34.66 -7.37 4.68
C TRP A 423 -34.29 -6.80 3.32
N ARG A 424 -33.57 -5.67 3.34
CA ARG A 424 -33.02 -5.01 2.15
C ARG A 424 -31.72 -4.30 2.51
N LEU A 425 -30.76 -4.35 1.59
CA LEU A 425 -29.51 -3.59 1.70
C LEU A 425 -29.61 -2.33 0.84
N VAL A 426 -29.17 -1.19 1.37
CA VAL A 426 -29.09 0.07 0.63
C VAL A 426 -27.67 0.62 0.74
N ARG A 427 -27.03 0.90 -0.39
CA ARG A 427 -25.64 1.38 -0.46
C ARG A 427 -25.48 2.71 0.27
N VAL A 428 -24.32 2.91 0.90
CA VAL A 428 -23.89 4.24 1.35
C VAL A 428 -22.95 4.84 0.30
N GLU A 429 -23.41 5.89 -0.36
CA GLU A 429 -22.75 6.55 -1.48
C GLU A 429 -22.33 8.00 -1.15
N THR A 430 -22.94 8.63 -0.13
CA THR A 430 -22.69 10.04 0.20
C THR A 430 -22.34 10.26 1.68
N GLU A 431 -21.64 11.37 1.97
CA GLU A 431 -21.37 11.79 3.34
C GLU A 431 -22.65 12.15 4.10
N GLU A 432 -23.69 12.62 3.41
CA GLU A 432 -25.01 12.88 4.01
C GLU A 432 -25.66 11.58 4.51
N GLN A 433 -25.58 10.49 3.74
CA GLN A 433 -26.05 9.18 4.17
C GLN A 433 -25.25 8.66 5.37
N ARG A 434 -23.92 8.85 5.37
CA ARG A 434 -23.07 8.52 6.51
C ARG A 434 -23.40 9.32 7.76
N ALA A 435 -23.66 10.62 7.60
CA ALA A 435 -24.08 11.49 8.69
C ALA A 435 -25.46 11.08 9.26
N ALA A 436 -26.40 10.68 8.41
CA ALA A 436 -27.70 10.18 8.84
C ALA A 436 -27.61 8.91 9.69
N LEU A 437 -26.77 7.94 9.29
CA LEU A 437 -26.49 6.73 10.08
C LEU A 437 -25.92 7.07 11.46
N ARG A 438 -24.89 7.94 11.51
CA ARG A 438 -24.29 8.39 12.78
C ARG A 438 -25.30 9.08 13.70
N ALA A 439 -26.16 9.93 13.13
CA ALA A 439 -27.18 10.64 13.90
C ALA A 439 -28.24 9.69 14.47
N ALA A 440 -28.58 8.61 13.75
CA ALA A 440 -29.63 7.67 14.16
C ALA A 440 -29.22 6.76 15.34
N VAL A 441 -27.92 6.56 15.56
CA VAL A 441 -27.38 5.77 16.69
C VAL A 441 -26.90 6.64 17.85
N ALA A 442 -26.85 7.97 17.66
CA ALA A 442 -26.41 8.89 18.71
C ALA A 442 -27.35 8.84 19.93
N PRO A 443 -26.81 8.84 21.17
CA PRO A 443 -27.63 8.85 22.37
C PRO A 443 -28.47 10.12 22.42
N ALA A 444 -29.80 9.96 22.52
CA ALA A 444 -30.70 11.10 22.69
C ALA A 444 -30.50 11.76 24.07
N PRO A 445 -30.75 13.08 24.19
CA PRO A 445 -30.64 13.77 25.47
C PRO A 445 -31.61 13.16 26.51
N PRO A 446 -31.24 13.11 27.81
CA PRO A 446 -32.01 12.46 28.87
C PRO A 446 -33.40 13.08 29.12
N SER A 447 -33.68 14.26 28.57
CA SER A 447 -34.95 14.99 28.70
C SER A 447 -36.09 14.46 27.80
N PHE A 448 -35.83 13.51 26.91
CA PHE A 448 -36.80 13.02 25.93
C PHE A 448 -37.33 11.61 26.30
N LYS A 449 -38.26 11.56 27.26
CA LYS A 449 -39.06 10.35 27.56
C LYS A 449 -40.35 10.35 26.72
N GLY A 450 -40.64 9.25 26.00
CA GLY A 450 -41.89 9.04 25.25
C GLY A 450 -41.74 8.77 23.74
N GLU A 451 -40.59 9.07 23.13
CA GLU A 451 -40.35 8.78 21.70
C GLU A 451 -40.18 7.29 21.40
N GLN A 452 -39.83 6.47 22.39
CA GLN A 452 -39.70 5.01 22.23
C GLN A 452 -41.04 4.33 21.94
N GLU A 453 -42.12 4.84 22.53
CA GLU A 453 -43.48 4.31 22.37
C GLU A 453 -44.13 4.76 21.05
N ALA A 454 -43.59 5.80 20.40
CA ALA A 454 -44.16 6.42 19.20
C ALA A 454 -44.26 5.45 18.02
N LEU A 455 -43.33 4.51 17.93
CA LEU A 455 -43.24 3.51 16.87
C LEU A 455 -43.47 2.10 17.43
N GLU A 456 -44.43 1.92 18.33
CA GLU A 456 -44.83 0.58 18.80
C GLU A 456 -46.15 0.10 18.14
N GLY A 457 -46.36 -1.22 18.17
CA GLY A 457 -47.58 -1.84 17.65
C GLY A 457 -47.59 -2.08 16.14
N THR A 458 -48.80 -2.19 15.57
CA THR A 458 -49.01 -2.56 14.16
C THR A 458 -48.58 -1.45 13.20
N THR A 459 -48.34 -1.80 11.93
CA THR A 459 -47.95 -0.81 10.90
C THR A 459 -48.92 0.38 10.82
N ARG A 460 -50.24 0.14 10.89
CA ARG A 460 -51.25 1.20 10.89
C ARG A 460 -51.17 2.08 12.14
N ALA A 461 -50.95 1.48 13.31
CA ALA A 461 -50.84 2.24 14.56
C ALA A 461 -49.60 3.13 14.56
N ARG A 462 -48.44 2.58 14.17
CA ARG A 462 -47.18 3.35 14.00
C ARG A 462 -47.35 4.48 13.00
N ALA A 463 -48.00 4.21 11.86
CA ALA A 463 -48.21 5.23 10.84
C ALA A 463 -49.11 6.38 11.30
N ARG A 464 -50.23 6.07 11.99
CA ARG A 464 -51.12 7.09 12.56
C ARG A 464 -50.41 7.93 13.64
N ARG A 465 -49.62 7.29 14.51
CA ARG A 465 -48.82 7.99 15.53
C ARG A 465 -47.78 8.91 14.90
N LEU A 466 -47.09 8.45 13.85
CA LEU A 466 -46.14 9.25 13.09
C LEU A 466 -46.81 10.51 12.52
N THR A 467 -47.96 10.37 11.85
CA THR A 467 -48.72 11.52 11.34
C THR A 467 -49.16 12.46 12.46
N SER A 468 -49.60 11.91 13.60
CA SER A 468 -50.01 12.71 14.76
C SER A 468 -48.84 13.51 15.36
N LEU A 469 -47.64 12.95 15.41
CA LEU A 469 -46.45 13.60 15.97
C LEU A 469 -45.89 14.69 15.05
N LEU A 470 -45.92 14.44 13.74
CA LEU A 470 -45.53 15.43 12.74
C LEU A 470 -46.53 16.60 12.65
N GLY A 471 -47.80 16.34 12.98
CA GLY A 471 -48.88 17.32 12.90
C GLY A 471 -49.31 17.61 11.45
N ALA A 472 -50.34 18.43 11.29
CA ALA A 472 -50.95 18.70 9.97
C ALA A 472 -50.04 19.47 8.98
N GLN A 473 -48.89 19.99 9.44
CA GLN A 473 -48.02 20.86 8.64
C GLN A 473 -46.84 20.13 7.99
N ILE A 474 -46.55 18.89 8.39
CA ILE A 474 -45.41 18.12 7.88
C ILE A 474 -45.93 16.84 7.24
N ASP A 475 -45.81 16.75 5.92
CA ASP A 475 -46.18 15.57 5.15
C ASP A 475 -45.09 14.48 5.28
N PRO A 476 -45.39 13.28 5.81
CA PRO A 476 -44.42 12.19 5.89
C PRO A 476 -43.92 11.70 4.52
N ALA A 477 -44.67 11.95 3.44
CA ALA A 477 -44.24 11.63 2.07
C ALA A 477 -42.99 12.42 1.63
N LEU A 478 -42.61 13.48 2.36
CA LEU A 478 -41.34 14.18 2.15
C LEU A 478 -40.12 13.35 2.61
N PHE A 479 -40.31 12.32 3.42
CA PHE A 479 -39.23 11.52 4.01
C PHE A 479 -39.32 10.03 3.69
N ILE A 480 -40.53 9.53 3.41
CA ILE A 480 -40.81 8.10 3.22
C ILE A 480 -41.36 7.88 1.80
N ARG A 481 -40.68 7.01 1.05
CA ARG A 481 -40.82 6.91 -0.41
C ARG A 481 -42.22 6.56 -0.92
N ASP A 482 -42.89 5.63 -0.25
CA ASP A 482 -44.19 5.06 -0.66
C ASP A 482 -45.28 5.36 0.38
N TRP A 483 -45.13 6.47 1.12
CA TRP A 483 -46.06 6.84 2.17
C TRP A 483 -47.49 7.00 1.64
N GLN A 484 -48.42 6.33 2.30
CA GLN A 484 -49.85 6.51 2.09
C GLN A 484 -50.49 6.93 3.40
N THR A 485 -51.31 7.98 3.36
CA THR A 485 -52.04 8.45 4.54
C THR A 485 -52.91 7.31 5.09
N PRO A 486 -52.75 6.91 6.36
CA PRO A 486 -53.58 5.85 6.93
C PRO A 486 -55.05 6.31 6.95
N SER A 487 -55.94 5.49 6.38
CA SER A 487 -57.39 5.69 6.50
C SER A 487 -57.90 5.52 7.92
#